data_AF-B3MZ42-F1
#
_entry.id   AF-B3MZ42-F1
#
_cell.length_a   1.000
_cell.length_b   1.000
_cell.length_c   1.000
_cell.angle_alpha   90.00
_cell.angle_beta   90.00
_cell.angle_gamma   90.00
#
_symmetry.space_group_name_H-M   'P 1'
#
loop_
_entity.id
_entity.type
_entity.pdbx_description
1 polymer ?
#
loop_
_entity_poly.entity_id
_entity_poly.type
_entity_poly.pdbx_seq_one_letter_code
_entity_poly.pdbx_strand_id
1 'polypeptide(L)'
;MLREHGWGVVLCVVVLVATVLQLCRGNYYRDRRKHCLDMHADGQTNCSKCAELYIFIKNPAIRRCEHVNGRCFPYRTVFPSAKSCEQTCQPYIVRATVHLVTTPRPIEALRLDYNDESSGEGEVKQ
;
A
#
# COMPACT_ATOMS: atom_id res chain seq x y z
N MET A 1 -47.44 -16.64 24.57
CA MET A 1 -47.04 -15.81 23.40
C MET A 1 -45.69 -15.07 23.58
N LEU A 2 -44.89 -15.30 24.63
CA LEU A 2 -43.57 -14.62 24.78
C LEU A 2 -42.38 -15.31 24.08
N ARG A 3 -42.56 -16.51 23.52
CA ARG A 3 -41.46 -17.33 22.99
C ARG A 3 -41.01 -16.93 21.57
N GLU A 4 -41.85 -16.21 20.82
CA GLU A 4 -41.54 -15.82 19.44
C GLU A 4 -40.78 -14.49 19.34
N HIS A 5 -40.86 -13.62 20.35
CA HIS A 5 -40.11 -12.36 20.36
C HIS A 5 -38.62 -12.54 20.65
N GLY A 6 -38.22 -13.61 21.36
CA GLY A 6 -36.80 -13.88 21.63
C GLY A 6 -35.99 -14.17 20.37
N TRP A 7 -36.57 -14.89 19.41
CA TRP A 7 -35.90 -15.24 18.15
C TRP A 7 -35.78 -14.06 17.19
N GLY A 8 -36.81 -13.20 17.12
CA GLY A 8 -36.76 -11.98 16.31
C GLY A 8 -35.62 -11.05 16.74
N VAL A 9 -35.46 -10.83 18.05
CA VAL A 9 -34.38 -9.99 18.59
C VAL A 9 -33.00 -10.60 18.30
N VAL A 10 -32.84 -11.91 18.49
CA VAL A 10 -31.57 -12.59 18.19
C VAL A 10 -31.20 -12.47 16.71
N LEU A 11 -32.16 -12.67 15.80
CA LEU A 11 -31.91 -12.54 14.36
C LEU A 11 -31.53 -11.10 13.99
N CYS A 12 -32.20 -10.09 14.56
CA CYS A 12 -31.84 -8.69 14.35
C CYS A 12 -30.41 -8.39 14.82
N VAL A 13 -30.01 -8.89 16.00
CA VAL A 13 -28.64 -8.70 16.51
C VAL A 13 -27.62 -9.38 15.60
N VAL A 14 -27.87 -10.61 15.15
CA VAL A 14 -26.96 -11.33 14.25
C VAL A 14 -26.79 -10.60 12.92
N VAL A 15 -27.88 -10.11 12.32
CA VAL A 15 -27.82 -9.32 11.07
C VAL A 15 -27.07 -8.00 11.28
N LEU A 16 -27.29 -7.32 12.40
CA LEU A 16 -26.54 -6.10 12.75
C LEU A 16 -25.04 -6.36 12.88
N VAL A 17 -24.66 -7.42 13.61
CA VAL A 17 -23.24 -7.77 13.77
C VAL A 17 -22.62 -8.15 12.43
N ALA A 18 -23.31 -8.93 11.59
CA ALA A 18 -22.82 -9.32 10.28
C ALA A 18 -22.61 -8.11 9.34
N THR A 19 -23.54 -7.17 9.32
CA THR A 19 -23.43 -5.95 8.49
C THR A 19 -22.29 -5.05 8.97
N VAL A 20 -22.14 -4.85 10.28
CA VAL A 20 -21.00 -4.10 10.85
C VAL A 20 -19.68 -4.76 10.50
N LEU A 21 -19.56 -6.09 10.64
CA LEU A 21 -18.33 -6.80 10.27
C LEU A 21 -18.00 -6.68 8.78
N GLN A 22 -19.00 -6.71 7.90
CA GLN A 22 -18.79 -6.49 6.47
C GLN A 22 -18.31 -5.07 6.17
N LEU A 23 -18.91 -4.05 6.79
CA LEU A 23 -18.49 -2.66 6.64
C LEU A 23 -17.06 -2.45 7.16
N CYS A 24 -16.74 -3.00 8.33
CA CYS A 24 -15.39 -2.92 8.90
C CYS A 24 -14.35 -3.58 7.98
N ARG A 25 -14.65 -4.75 7.41
CA ARG A 25 -13.76 -5.39 6.42
C ARG A 25 -13.58 -4.53 5.18
N GLY A 26 -14.67 -4.03 4.61
CA GLY A 26 -14.63 -3.17 3.42
C GLY A 26 -13.77 -1.92 3.63
N ASN A 27 -13.95 -1.23 4.77
CA ASN A 27 -13.17 -0.05 5.09
C ASN A 27 -11.69 -0.39 5.34
N TYR A 28 -11.42 -1.51 6.02
CA TYR A 28 -10.07 -1.98 6.25
C TYR A 28 -9.28 -2.27 4.97
N TYR A 29 -9.90 -2.89 3.97
CA TYR A 29 -9.28 -3.10 2.65
C TYR A 29 -9.05 -1.79 1.90
N ARG A 30 -10.03 -0.88 1.95
CA ARG A 30 -9.93 0.44 1.31
C ARG A 30 -8.81 1.28 1.91
N ASP A 31 -8.71 1.30 3.23
CA ASP A 31 -7.66 2.02 3.96
C ASP A 31 -6.30 1.42 3.63
N ARG A 32 -6.13 0.09 3.68
CA ARG A 32 -4.87 -0.55 3.27
C ARG A 32 -4.46 -0.19 1.85
N ARG A 33 -5.41 -0.20 0.91
CA ARG A 33 -5.15 0.19 -0.49
C ARG A 33 -4.68 1.64 -0.58
N LYS A 34 -5.31 2.55 0.16
CA LYS A 34 -4.89 3.96 0.22
C LYS A 34 -3.46 4.08 0.75
N HIS A 35 -3.15 3.39 1.86
CA HIS A 35 -1.83 3.51 2.48
C HIS A 35 -0.70 2.90 1.64
N CYS A 36 -0.96 1.79 0.94
CA CYS A 36 0.09 1.04 0.24
C CYS A 36 0.18 1.36 -1.26
N LEU A 37 -0.93 1.62 -1.95
CA LEU A 37 -0.95 1.75 -3.41
C LEU A 37 -1.26 3.16 -3.90
N ASP A 38 -1.97 3.98 -3.13
CA ASP A 38 -2.36 5.32 -3.57
C ASP A 38 -1.18 6.28 -3.59
N MET A 39 -1.00 7.03 -4.67
CA MET A 39 0.08 8.00 -4.85
C MET A 39 -0.17 9.29 -4.07
N HIS A 40 -1.41 9.55 -3.64
CA HIS A 40 -1.81 10.72 -2.85
C HIS A 40 -2.12 10.35 -1.40
N ALA A 41 -1.20 9.59 -0.77
CA ALA A 41 -1.31 9.33 0.65
C ALA A 41 -1.02 10.61 1.43
N ASP A 42 -1.80 10.84 2.50
CA ASP A 42 -1.54 11.89 3.49
C ASP A 42 -0.16 11.62 4.10
N GLY A 43 0.85 12.34 3.63
CA GLY A 43 2.23 12.11 4.03
C GLY A 43 2.52 12.62 5.44
N GLN A 44 3.75 12.38 5.86
CA GLN A 44 4.19 12.77 7.20
C GLN A 44 4.38 14.29 7.28
N THR A 45 3.71 14.95 8.23
CA THR A 45 3.87 16.38 8.52
C THR A 45 5.00 16.67 9.51
N ASN A 46 5.43 15.67 10.29
CA ASN A 46 6.47 15.79 11.29
C ASN A 46 7.65 14.87 10.95
N CYS A 47 8.64 15.42 10.27
CA CYS A 47 9.83 14.68 9.85
C CYS A 47 10.96 14.93 10.85
N SER A 48 11.47 13.86 11.46
CA SER A 48 12.67 13.91 12.29
C SER A 48 13.79 13.14 11.60
N LYS A 49 14.99 13.74 11.55
CA LYS A 49 16.19 13.11 10.96
C LYS A 49 16.63 11.84 11.70
N CYS A 50 16.19 11.68 12.96
CA CYS A 50 16.58 10.57 13.83
C CYS A 50 15.49 9.49 13.95
N ALA A 51 14.36 9.63 13.24
CA ALA A 51 13.31 8.63 13.28
C ALA A 51 13.61 7.47 12.33
N GLU A 52 13.58 6.25 12.85
CA GLU A 52 13.55 5.03 12.05
C GLU A 52 12.16 4.87 11.44
N LEU A 53 12.10 4.94 10.11
CA LEU A 53 10.85 5.03 9.37
C LEU A 53 10.87 4.03 8.22
N TYR A 54 9.70 3.54 7.85
CA TYR A 54 9.52 2.55 6.79
C TYR A 54 8.48 3.03 5.80
N ILE A 55 8.74 2.81 4.51
CA ILE A 55 7.77 3.08 3.45
C ILE A 55 7.54 1.84 2.62
N PHE A 56 6.35 1.73 2.03
CA PHE A 56 6.07 0.69 1.05
C PHE A 56 6.50 1.15 -0.35
N ILE A 57 7.33 0.35 -1.02
CA ILE A 57 7.72 0.56 -2.40
C ILE A 57 6.60 0.09 -3.32
N LYS A 58 6.04 1.04 -4.08
CA LYS A 58 4.90 0.81 -4.98
C LYS A 58 5.30 0.21 -6.33
N ASN A 59 6.60 0.12 -6.61
CA ASN A 59 7.12 -0.39 -7.88
C ASN A 59 6.61 -1.83 -8.09
N PRO A 60 5.88 -2.14 -9.17
CA PRO A 60 5.34 -3.47 -9.43
C PRO A 60 6.43 -4.56 -9.53
N ALA A 61 7.66 -4.19 -9.87
CA ALA A 61 8.78 -5.13 -9.91
C ALA A 61 9.31 -5.49 -8.52
N ILE A 62 9.25 -4.56 -7.56
CA ILE A 62 9.87 -4.69 -6.24
C ILE A 62 8.92 -4.09 -5.19
N ARG A 63 7.85 -4.82 -4.86
CA ARG A 63 6.90 -4.41 -3.82
C ARG A 63 7.33 -4.90 -2.45
N ARG A 64 7.96 -4.03 -1.66
CA ARG A 64 8.47 -4.36 -0.32
C ARG A 64 8.41 -3.15 0.62
N CYS A 65 8.47 -3.42 1.91
CA CYS A 65 8.71 -2.38 2.92
C CYS A 65 10.21 -2.08 3.00
N GLU A 66 10.58 -0.82 2.90
CA GLU A 66 11.97 -0.37 2.88
C GLU A 66 12.20 0.67 3.97
N HIS A 67 13.35 0.56 4.65
CA HIS A 67 13.77 1.51 5.67
C HIS A 67 14.21 2.82 5.03
N VAL A 68 13.81 3.94 5.60
CA VAL A 68 14.15 5.27 5.11
C VAL A 68 14.67 6.13 6.26
N ASN A 69 15.88 6.66 6.07
CA ASN A 69 16.57 7.44 7.09
C ASN A 69 16.11 8.89 7.08
N GLY A 70 15.20 9.26 8.00
CA GLY A 70 14.96 10.65 8.38
C GLY A 70 14.58 11.63 7.26
N ARG A 71 14.11 11.12 6.11
CA ARG A 71 13.62 11.92 4.98
C ARG A 71 12.13 12.18 5.16
N CYS A 72 11.68 13.37 4.76
CA CYS A 72 10.24 13.65 4.64
C CYS A 72 9.66 12.93 3.43
N PHE A 73 8.50 12.30 3.61
CA PHE A 73 7.71 11.75 2.53
C PHE A 73 6.31 12.36 2.53
N PRO A 74 6.12 13.52 1.87
CA PRO A 74 4.85 14.26 1.90
C PRO A 74 3.71 13.58 1.13
N TYR A 75 4.01 12.63 0.25
CA TYR A 75 3.03 11.92 -0.59
C TYR A 75 3.10 10.40 -0.42
N ARG A 76 3.70 9.93 0.67
CA ARG A 76 3.76 8.49 0.98
C ARG A 76 3.41 8.26 2.43
N THR A 77 2.66 7.18 2.65
CA THR A 77 2.46 6.64 4.00
C THR A 77 3.80 6.22 4.57
N VAL A 78 4.08 6.71 5.77
CA VAL A 78 5.25 6.33 6.55
C VAL A 78 4.80 5.50 7.75
N PHE A 79 5.48 4.39 7.97
CA PHE A 79 5.24 3.48 9.09
C PHE A 79 6.37 3.60 10.12
N PRO A 80 6.05 3.49 11.42
CA PRO A 80 7.05 3.58 12.49
C PRO A 80 7.88 2.30 12.66
N SER A 81 7.54 1.20 11.96
CA SER A 81 8.29 -0.05 12.02
C SER A 81 8.10 -0.89 10.76
N ALA A 82 9.09 -1.75 10.47
CA ALA A 82 9.02 -2.72 9.38
C ALA A 82 7.77 -3.60 9.51
N LYS A 83 7.53 -4.12 10.72
CA LYS A 83 6.40 -5.01 11.02
C LYS A 83 5.05 -4.33 10.75
N SER A 84 4.90 -3.06 11.10
CA SER A 84 3.66 -2.31 10.84
C SER A 84 3.42 -2.11 9.34
N CYS A 85 4.47 -1.75 8.59
CA CYS A 85 4.38 -1.67 7.13
C CYS A 85 4.01 -3.04 6.53
N GLU A 86 4.69 -4.11 6.96
CA GLU A 86 4.48 -5.45 6.41
C GLU A 86 3.09 -5.99 6.70
N GLN A 87 2.58 -5.81 7.92
CA GLN A 87 1.23 -6.27 8.29
C GLN A 87 0.13 -5.51 7.53
N THR A 88 0.33 -4.22 7.31
CA THR A 88 -0.63 -3.36 6.60
C THR A 88 -0.61 -3.67 5.10
N CYS A 89 0.57 -3.78 4.50
CA CYS A 89 0.77 -3.95 3.06
C CYS A 89 0.96 -5.41 2.63
N GLN A 90 0.85 -6.39 3.54
CA GLN A 90 1.05 -7.82 3.30
C GLN A 90 0.49 -8.36 1.97
N PRO A 91 -0.79 -8.09 1.58
CA PRO A 91 -1.33 -8.63 0.34
C PRO A 91 -0.67 -8.09 -0.93
N TYR A 92 0.06 -6.98 -0.83
CA TYR A 92 0.72 -6.32 -1.96
C TYR A 92 2.22 -6.57 -2.02
N ILE A 93 2.82 -7.18 -0.99
CA ILE A 93 4.25 -7.45 -0.94
C ILE A 93 4.59 -8.59 -1.92
N VAL A 94 5.51 -8.32 -2.83
CA VAL A 94 6.12 -9.34 -3.67
C VAL A 94 7.38 -9.80 -2.95
N ARG A 95 7.27 -10.92 -2.24
CA ARG A 95 8.46 -11.60 -1.76
C ARG A 95 9.16 -12.16 -2.98
N ALA A 96 10.40 -11.76 -3.23
CA ALA A 96 11.25 -12.45 -4.18
C ALA A 96 11.36 -13.89 -3.67
N THR A 97 10.55 -14.80 -4.20
CA THR A 97 10.71 -16.22 -3.97
C THR A 97 12.09 -16.53 -4.53
N VAL A 98 12.98 -17.05 -3.69
CA VAL A 98 14.38 -17.38 -4.02
C VAL A 98 14.49 -18.30 -5.26
N HIS A 99 13.38 -18.91 -5.70
CA HIS A 99 13.25 -19.74 -6.89
C HIS A 99 12.81 -19.03 -8.19
N LEU A 100 12.65 -17.69 -8.23
CA LEU A 100 12.15 -16.99 -9.43
C LEU A 100 13.22 -16.66 -10.49
N VAL A 101 14.33 -17.42 -10.50
CA VAL A 101 15.26 -17.47 -11.65
C VAL A 101 14.94 -18.76 -12.41
N THR A 102 13.89 -18.74 -13.24
CA THR A 102 13.72 -19.70 -14.37
C THR A 102 12.52 -19.42 -15.25
N THR A 103 11.58 -18.55 -14.88
CA THR A 103 10.45 -18.19 -15.77
C THR A 103 10.58 -16.75 -16.26
N PRO A 104 10.96 -16.52 -17.53
CA PRO A 104 10.84 -15.19 -18.12
C PRO A 104 9.35 -14.78 -18.08
N ARG A 105 9.07 -13.62 -17.48
CA ARG A 105 7.72 -13.05 -17.51
C ARG A 105 7.35 -12.72 -18.96
N PRO A 106 6.11 -12.95 -19.40
CA PRO A 106 5.66 -12.41 -20.67
C PRO A 106 5.70 -10.87 -20.59
N ILE A 107 6.34 -10.27 -21.58
CA ILE A 107 6.40 -8.82 -21.76
C ILE A 107 5.00 -8.38 -22.21
N GLU A 108 4.19 -7.84 -21.30
CA GLU A 108 3.05 -7.02 -21.69
C GLU A 108 3.52 -5.58 -21.89
N ALA A 109 3.51 -5.17 -23.15
CA ALA A 109 3.82 -3.83 -23.59
C ALA A 109 2.85 -2.81 -23.01
N LEU A 110 3.35 -1.85 -22.22
CA LEU A 110 2.71 -0.56 -22.06
C LEU A 110 3.71 0.52 -22.47
N ARG A 111 3.46 1.05 -23.66
CA ARG A 111 4.11 2.22 -24.29
C ARG A 111 4.11 3.42 -23.34
N LEU A 112 5.29 4.04 -23.23
CA LEU A 112 5.60 5.47 -23.33
C LEU A 112 4.52 6.50 -22.95
N ASP A 113 4.84 7.32 -21.94
CA ASP A 113 5.03 8.77 -22.14
C ASP A 113 5.86 9.33 -20.96
N TYR A 114 7.16 9.51 -21.18
CA TYR A 114 8.05 10.25 -20.27
C TYR A 114 8.78 11.29 -21.13
N ASN A 115 8.08 12.39 -21.43
CA ASN A 115 8.70 13.61 -21.90
C ASN A 115 9.29 14.31 -20.68
N ASP A 116 10.58 14.11 -20.45
CA ASP A 116 11.38 14.99 -19.59
C ASP A 116 12.23 15.87 -20.50
N GLU A 117 11.75 17.10 -20.64
CA GLU A 117 12.41 18.20 -21.29
C GLU A 117 13.43 18.80 -20.31
N SER A 118 14.71 18.46 -20.45
CA SER A 118 15.84 19.26 -19.95
C SER A 118 17.15 18.68 -20.48
N SER A 119 17.72 19.29 -21.52
CA SER A 119 18.74 20.34 -21.39
C SER A 119 20.14 19.75 -21.15
N GLY A 120 20.99 19.84 -22.17
CA GLY A 120 22.38 19.39 -22.12
C GLY A 120 23.05 19.38 -23.49
N GLU A 121 23.34 20.59 -23.98
CA GLU A 121 24.50 20.99 -24.80
C GLU A 121 25.08 20.01 -25.85
N GLY A 122 25.01 20.45 -27.11
CA GLY A 122 25.88 19.95 -28.16
C GLY A 122 27.28 20.57 -28.06
N GLU A 123 28.30 19.77 -28.38
CA GLU A 123 29.58 20.30 -28.87
C GLU A 123 30.08 19.43 -30.03
N VAL A 124 30.19 20.08 -31.19
CA VAL A 124 30.71 19.55 -32.45
C VAL A 124 32.23 19.66 -32.42
N LYS A 125 32.93 18.54 -32.64
CA LYS A 125 34.39 18.51 -32.79
C LYS A 125 34.76 18.78 -34.25
N GLN A 126 35.65 19.76 -34.45
CA GLN A 126 36.28 20.16 -35.72
C GLN A 126 37.07 19.02 -36.38
#